data_AF-A0AAJ1UJJ4-F1
#
_entry.id   AF-A0AAJ1UJJ4-F1
#
_cell.length_a   1.000
_cell.length_b   1.000
_cell.length_c   1.000
_cell.angle_alpha   90.00
_cell.angle_beta   90.00
_cell.angle_gamma   90.00
#
_symmetry.space_group_name_H-M   'P 1'
#
loop_
_entity.id
_entity.type
_entity.pdbx_description
1 polymer ?
#
loop_
_entity_poly.entity_id
_entity_poly.type
_entity_poly.pdbx_seq_one_letter_code
_entity_poly.pdbx_strand_id
1 'polypeptide(L)'
;EEFSSLIRANALKKYEALHGEPPGGEKMLTLTPLHRERVKPKTTKFKSTIIKGWMGEFVLDGDLELIQLTYDVGLGAKNSNGHGLFEIVRHL
;
A
#
# COMPACT_ATOMS: atom_id res chain seq x y z
N GLU A 1 9.83 -8.77 6.62
CA GLU A 1 10.60 -7.53 6.36
C GLU A 1 10.39 -6.99 4.95
N GLU A 2 10.23 -7.85 3.93
CA GLU A 2 10.05 -7.40 2.53
C GLU A 2 8.74 -6.66 2.21
N PHE A 3 7.67 -6.83 3.00
CA PHE A 3 6.37 -6.26 2.64
C PHE A 3 6.40 -4.72 2.55
N SER A 4 7.04 -4.05 3.52
CA SER A 4 7.12 -2.60 3.54
C SER A 4 7.94 -2.04 2.37
N SER A 5 9.05 -2.70 2.00
CA SER A 5 9.88 -2.25 0.88
C SER A 5 9.16 -2.43 -0.45
N LEU A 6 8.38 -3.50 -0.62
CA LEU A 6 7.54 -3.72 -1.80
C LEU A 6 6.43 -2.66 -1.92
N ILE A 7 5.80 -2.27 -0.81
CA ILE A 7 4.80 -1.20 -0.78
C ILE A 7 5.42 0.13 -1.19
N ARG A 8 6.58 0.49 -0.62
CA ARG A 8 7.31 1.71 -1.02
C ARG A 8 7.67 1.70 -2.50
N ALA A 9 8.28 0.62 -2.99
CA ALA A 9 8.68 0.50 -4.39
C ALA A 9 7.47 0.63 -5.34
N ASN A 10 6.31 0.10 -4.93
CA ASN A 10 5.08 0.27 -5.69
C ASN A 10 4.56 1.72 -5.67
N ALA A 11 4.60 2.40 -4.52
CA ALA A 11 4.21 3.81 -4.40
C ALA A 11 5.09 4.72 -5.27
N LEU A 12 6.41 4.50 -5.28
CA LEU A 12 7.34 5.25 -6.14
C LEU A 12 7.04 5.07 -7.63
N LYS A 13 6.75 3.85 -8.08
CA LYS A 13 6.35 3.57 -9.47
C LYS A 13 5.03 4.24 -9.83
N LYS A 14 4.08 4.30 -8.88
CA LYS A 14 2.80 5.00 -9.08
C LYS A 14 2.99 6.50 -9.18
N TYR A 15 3.90 7.06 -8.38
CA TYR A 15 4.26 8.46 -8.45
C TYR A 15 4.82 8.79 -9.84
N GLU A 16 5.82 8.04 -10.28
CA GLU A 16 6.43 8.25 -11.60
C GLU A 16 5.42 8.10 -12.75
N ALA A 17 4.51 7.12 -12.66
CA ALA A 17 3.45 6.94 -13.66
C ALA A 17 2.45 8.11 -13.71
N LEU A 18 2.20 8.80 -12.58
CA LEU A 18 1.28 9.92 -12.49
C LEU A 18 1.93 11.25 -12.88
N HIS A 19 3.18 11.47 -12.47
CA HIS A 19 3.90 12.74 -12.65
C HIS A 19 4.81 12.76 -13.88
N GLY A 20 5.12 11.59 -14.46
CA GLY A 20 6.02 11.46 -15.62
C GLY A 20 7.51 11.40 -15.24
N GLU A 21 7.85 11.62 -13.98
CA GLU A 21 9.22 11.57 -13.46
C GLU A 21 9.25 10.99 -12.03
N PRO A 22 10.37 10.38 -11.61
CA PRO A 22 10.52 9.92 -10.23
C PRO A 22 10.48 11.11 -9.25
N PRO A 23 10.09 10.88 -7.99
CA PRO A 23 10.07 11.94 -7.00
C PRO A 23 11.48 12.47 -6.74
N GLY A 24 11.57 13.77 -6.43
CA GLY A 24 12.83 14.41 -6.07
C GLY A 24 13.39 13.88 -4.76
N GLY A 25 14.63 13.38 -4.80
CA GLY A 25 15.33 12.85 -3.64
C GLY A 25 14.82 11.49 -3.16
N GLU A 26 15.33 11.04 -2.03
CA GLU A 26 14.87 9.79 -1.44
C GLU A 26 13.57 10.00 -0.66
N LYS A 27 12.49 9.36 -1.10
CA LYS A 27 11.19 9.36 -0.39
C LYS A 27 11.02 8.11 0.44
N MET A 28 10.45 8.26 1.64
CA MET A 28 10.15 7.22 2.60
C MET A 28 8.66 6.88 2.59
N LEU A 29 8.38 5.59 2.70
CA LEU A 29 7.05 5.06 2.99
C LEU A 29 7.24 3.72 3.68
N THR A 30 6.62 3.56 4.85
CA THR A 30 6.68 2.34 5.64
C THR A 30 5.28 1.92 6.03
N LEU A 31 5.04 0.61 6.01
CA LEU A 31 3.77 0.01 6.39
C LEU A 31 4.06 -1.08 7.40
N THR A 32 3.63 -0.85 8.64
CA THR A 32 3.89 -1.77 9.76
C THR A 32 2.57 -2.23 10.38
N PRO A 33 2.39 -3.53 10.68
CA PRO A 33 1.20 -3.99 11.39
C PRO A 33 1.08 -3.32 12.76
N LEU A 34 -0.08 -2.74 13.07
CA LEU A 34 -0.35 -2.23 14.42
C LEU A 34 -0.43 -3.39 15.43
N HIS A 35 -1.12 -4.46 15.03
CA HIS A 35 -1.28 -5.70 15.80
C HIS A 35 -1.00 -6.90 14.89
N ARG A 36 0.21 -7.47 14.96
CA ARG A 36 0.65 -8.55 14.06
C ARG A 36 -0.27 -9.76 14.08
N GLU A 37 -0.82 -10.09 15.24
CA GLU A 37 -1.75 -11.18 15.47
C GLU A 37 -3.14 -10.96 14.85
N ARG A 38 -3.51 -9.70 14.58
CA ARG A 38 -4.78 -9.34 13.95
C ARG A 38 -4.71 -9.28 12.43
N VAL A 39 -3.49 -9.26 11.87
CA VAL A 39 -3.31 -9.32 10.41
C VAL A 39 -3.66 -10.72 9.91
N LYS A 40 -4.64 -10.80 9.01
CA LYS A 40 -5.10 -12.07 8.42
C LYS A 40 -4.88 -12.10 6.92
N PRO A 41 -4.36 -13.21 6.37
CA PRO A 41 -4.30 -13.38 4.93
C PRO A 41 -5.72 -13.48 4.37
N LYS A 42 -5.95 -12.88 3.21
CA LYS A 42 -7.18 -13.00 2.44
C LYS A 42 -6.83 -13.42 1.02
N THR A 43 -7.35 -14.57 0.62
CA THR A 43 -7.19 -15.07 -0.75
C THR A 43 -8.45 -14.74 -1.55
N THR A 44 -8.27 -14.09 -2.69
CA THR A 44 -9.33 -13.78 -3.65
C THR A 44 -8.97 -14.38 -5.01
N LYS A 45 -9.98 -14.62 -5.85
CA LYS A 45 -9.77 -15.08 -7.23
C LYS A 45 -10.34 -14.03 -8.17
N PHE A 46 -9.51 -13.51 -9.06
CA PHE A 46 -9.93 -12.63 -10.12
C PHE A 46 -9.66 -13.32 -11.47
N LYS A 47 -10.74 -13.68 -12.17
CA LYS A 47 -10.67 -14.51 -13.39
C LYS A 47 -9.92 -15.82 -13.11
N SER A 48 -8.79 -16.05 -13.77
CA SER A 48 -7.93 -17.24 -13.58
C SER A 48 -6.80 -17.02 -12.57
N THR A 49 -6.64 -15.83 -12.01
CA THR A 49 -5.53 -15.50 -11.10
C THR A 49 -5.98 -15.59 -9.64
N ILE A 50 -5.23 -16.35 -8.84
CA ILE A 50 -5.34 -16.35 -7.38
C ILE A 50 -4.50 -15.20 -6.84
N ILE A 51 -5.10 -14.35 -6.03
CA ILE A 51 -4.46 -13.20 -5.40
C ILE A 51 -4.48 -13.45 -3.88
N LYS A 52 -3.31 -13.39 -3.25
CA LYS A 52 -3.18 -13.47 -1.79
C LYS A 52 -2.78 -12.09 -1.27
N GLY A 53 -3.62 -11.53 -0.42
CA GLY A 53 -3.38 -10.26 0.27
C GLY A 53 -3.46 -10.42 1.79
N TRP A 54 -3.28 -9.31 2.49
CA TRP A 54 -3.37 -9.24 3.95
C TRP A 54 -4.34 -8.13 4.35
N MET A 55 -5.20 -8.43 5.31
CA MET A 55 -6.17 -7.51 5.91
C MET A 55 -5.81 -7.30 7.37
N GLY A 56 -5.93 -6.08 7.88
CA GLY A 56 -5.64 -5.75 9.27
C GLY A 56 -5.43 -4.25 9.45
N GLU A 57 -5.08 -3.87 10.67
CA GLU A 57 -4.72 -2.50 11.02
C GLU A 57 -3.21 -2.33 10.87
N PHE A 58 -2.81 -1.25 10.19
CA PHE A 58 -1.41 -0.93 9.92
C PHE A 58 -1.15 0.55 10.22
N VAL A 59 0.07 0.83 10.65
CA VAL A 59 0.63 2.18 10.69
C VAL A 59 1.33 2.43 9.35
N LEU A 60 0.84 3.44 8.63
CA LEU A 60 1.46 3.96 7.42
C LEU A 60 2.20 5.26 7.79
N ASP A 61 3.51 5.29 7.58
CA ASP A 61 4.37 6.43 7.92
C ASP A 61 5.33 6.75 6.78
N GLY A 62 5.70 8.03 6.61
CA GLY A 62 6.57 8.48 5.52
C GLY A 62 6.20 9.84 4.95
N ASP A 63 6.70 10.13 3.75
CA ASP A 63 6.43 11.39 3.05
C ASP A 63 4.95 11.56 2.74
N LEU A 64 4.39 12.72 3.13
CA LEU A 64 2.98 13.04 2.96
C LEU A 64 2.48 12.86 1.52
N GLU A 65 3.32 13.19 0.55
CA GLU A 65 3.03 13.03 -0.88
C GLU A 65 2.78 11.56 -1.27
N LEU A 66 3.58 10.63 -0.75
CA LEU A 66 3.37 9.19 -1.00
C LEU A 66 2.19 8.63 -0.20
N ILE A 67 1.98 9.13 1.03
CA ILE A 67 0.79 8.78 1.82
C ILE A 67 -0.48 9.19 1.09
N GLN A 68 -0.55 10.44 0.62
CA GLN A 68 -1.68 10.98 -0.12
C GLN A 68 -1.92 10.20 -1.41
N LEU A 69 -0.87 9.98 -2.21
CA LEU A 69 -0.95 9.19 -3.43
C LEU A 69 -1.51 7.79 -3.16
N THR A 70 -0.96 7.08 -2.17
CA THR A 70 -1.39 5.71 -1.87
C THR A 70 -2.81 5.66 -1.29
N TYR A 71 -3.27 6.72 -0.64
CA TYR A 71 -4.68 6.84 -0.25
C TYR A 71 -5.59 6.96 -1.48
N ASP A 72 -5.22 7.81 -2.44
CA ASP A 72 -6.04 8.08 -3.64
C ASP A 72 -6.07 6.89 -4.62
N VAL A 73 -4.93 6.20 -4.82
CA VAL A 73 -4.80 5.12 -5.82
C VAL A 73 -4.65 3.72 -5.22
N GLY A 74 -4.69 3.60 -3.89
CA GLY A 74 -4.51 2.37 -3.14
C GLY A 74 -3.04 1.96 -2.94
N LEU A 75 -2.81 1.09 -1.97
CA LEU A 75 -1.53 0.45 -1.67
C LEU A 75 -1.29 -0.78 -2.56
N GLY A 76 -0.01 -1.05 -2.88
CA GLY A 76 0.39 -2.28 -3.55
C GLY A 76 -0.17 -2.44 -4.98
N ALA A 77 -0.33 -3.69 -5.42
CA ALA A 77 -0.71 -4.02 -6.79
C ALA A 77 -2.21 -4.36 -6.94
N LYS A 78 -2.65 -4.49 -8.20
CA LYS A 78 -4.01 -4.94 -8.58
C LYS A 78 -5.14 -4.05 -8.05
N ASN A 79 -4.88 -2.74 -7.90
CA ASN A 79 -5.87 -1.78 -7.41
C ASN A 79 -7.11 -1.68 -8.31
N SER A 80 -6.93 -1.76 -9.63
CA SER A 80 -8.05 -1.80 -10.60
C SER A 80 -8.97 -3.02 -10.46
N ASN A 81 -8.53 -4.06 -9.75
CA ASN A 81 -9.34 -5.24 -9.43
C ASN A 81 -9.92 -5.18 -8.00
N GLY A 82 -9.90 -4.02 -7.33
CA GLY A 82 -10.47 -3.81 -6.01
C GLY A 82 -9.58 -4.19 -4.82
N HIS A 83 -8.25 -4.09 -4.97
CA HIS A 83 -7.29 -4.41 -3.89
C HIS A 83 -6.56 -3.17 -3.40
N GLY A 84 -6.15 -3.15 -2.13
CA GLY A 84 -5.23 -2.15 -1.59
C GLY A 84 -5.83 -0.80 -1.22
N LEU A 85 -7.15 -0.59 -1.42
CA LEU A 85 -7.83 0.56 -0.82
C LEU A 85 -7.90 0.37 0.71
N PHE A 86 -7.72 1.46 1.44
CA PHE A 86 -7.75 1.48 2.90
C PHE A 86 -8.45 2.73 3.41
N GLU A 87 -8.85 2.70 4.68
CA GLU A 87 -9.45 3.84 5.38
C GLU A 87 -8.52 4.30 6.51
N ILE A 88 -8.60 5.59 6.86
CA ILE A 88 -7.86 6.14 8.00
C ILE A 88 -8.74 5.97 9.24
N VAL A 89 -8.29 5.12 10.15
CA VAL A 89 -8.93 4.91 11.45
C VAL A 89 -8.35 5.87 12.48
N ARG A 90 -9.21 6.56 13.24
CA ARG A 90 -8.79 7.28 14.45
C ARG A 90 -8.96 6.35 15.64
N HIS A 91 -7.87 6.00 16.31
CA HIS A 91 -7.95 5.43 17.65
C HIS A 91 -8.14 6.61 18.62
N LEU A 92 -9.37 6.80 19.08
CA LEU A 92 -9.73 7.73 20.16
C LEU A 92 -9.49 7.08 21.52
#